data_AF-A0A938BL32-F1
#
_entry.id   AF-A0A938BL32-F1
#
_cell.length_a   1.000
_cell.length_b   1.000
_cell.length_c   1.000
_cell.angle_alpha   90.00
_cell.angle_beta   90.00
_cell.angle_gamma   90.00
#
_symmetry.space_group_name_H-M   'P 1'
#
loop_
_entity.id
_entity.type
_entity.pdbx_description
1 polymer ?
#
loop_
_entity_poly.entity_id
_entity_poly.type
_entity_poly.pdbx_seq_one_letter_code
_entity_poly.pdbx_strand_id
1 'polypeptide(L)'
;MPHVLVIGGGITGLSAAHRIVETGHTNVRVSLTEASSRLGGAIDTIERDGFLLELGPDSFLTTKPALIDLCRRIGIEDRVTPTHTRFRRSYVVFREKLHPLPDGFLMMAPTRFMPFARSPLFTWTGKFRMAMDLVLPRGGADDESLGAFVVRRMGREALERVVQPLVGGIYTGDPHALSLRATMPRFVE
;
A
#
# COMPACT_ATOMS: atom_id res chain seq x y z
N MET A 1 23.49 22.55 24.08
CA MET A 1 22.40 21.68 23.57
C MET A 1 22.60 21.47 22.08
N PRO A 2 22.78 20.23 21.60
CA PRO A 2 22.63 19.93 20.18
C PRO A 2 21.29 20.42 19.65
N HIS A 3 21.28 20.92 18.42
CA HIS A 3 20.08 21.40 17.76
C HIS A 3 19.80 20.52 16.55
N VAL A 4 18.62 19.90 16.52
CA VAL A 4 18.13 19.16 15.35
C VAL A 4 17.10 20.01 14.63
N LEU A 5 17.36 20.26 13.35
CA LEU A 5 16.40 20.87 12.44
C LEU A 5 15.74 19.77 11.58
N VAL A 6 14.43 19.64 11.70
CA VAL A 6 13.59 18.79 10.85
C VAL A 6 13.00 19.66 9.74
N ILE A 7 13.24 19.28 8.49
CA ILE A 7 12.72 19.99 7.31
C ILE A 7 11.54 19.18 6.75
N GLY A 8 10.35 19.78 6.74
CA GLY A 8 9.09 19.18 6.30
C GLY A 8 8.16 18.82 7.47
N GLY A 9 6.96 19.40 7.46
CA GLY A 9 5.88 19.22 8.43
C GLY A 9 4.87 18.13 8.06
N GLY A 10 5.23 17.20 7.18
CA GLY A 10 4.44 16.00 6.90
C GLY A 10 4.58 14.92 7.97
N ILE A 11 3.85 13.82 7.84
CA ILE A 11 3.84 12.71 8.81
C ILE A 11 5.24 12.19 9.18
N THR A 12 6.16 12.12 8.21
CA THR A 12 7.55 11.70 8.42
C THR A 12 8.29 12.67 9.35
N GLY A 13 8.24 13.97 9.07
CA GLY A 13 8.93 14.98 9.87
C GLY A 13 8.30 15.16 11.25
N LEU A 14 6.98 15.16 11.34
CA LEU A 14 6.24 15.20 12.61
C LEU A 14 6.58 13.98 13.49
N SER A 15 6.59 12.79 12.92
CA SER A 15 6.93 11.56 13.66
C SER A 15 8.39 11.56 14.11
N ALA A 16 9.31 12.05 13.28
CA ALA A 16 10.72 12.17 13.64
C ALA A 16 10.93 13.18 14.79
N ALA A 17 10.36 14.38 14.68
CA ALA A 17 10.43 15.39 15.72
C ALA A 17 9.81 14.89 17.04
N HIS A 18 8.63 14.27 16.97
CA HIS A 18 7.97 13.65 18.12
C HIS A 18 8.86 12.60 18.78
N ARG A 19 9.47 11.70 18.00
CA ARG A 19 10.31 10.63 18.54
C ARG A 19 11.57 11.15 19.26
N ILE A 20 12.18 12.23 18.76
CA ILE A 20 13.34 12.85 19.42
C ILE A 20 12.94 13.43 20.77
N VAL A 21 11.79 14.11 20.84
CA VAL A 21 11.26 14.67 22.10
C VAL A 21 10.86 13.55 23.07
N GLU A 22 10.16 12.53 22.59
CA GLU A 22 9.66 11.40 23.38
C GLU A 22 10.79 10.56 24.00
N THR A 23 11.89 10.33 23.28
CA THR A 23 13.00 9.50 23.78
C THR A 23 13.84 10.14 24.88
N GLY A 24 13.44 11.31 25.38
CA GLY A 24 14.00 11.89 26.59
C GLY A 24 15.42 12.45 26.42
N HIS A 25 15.81 12.81 25.19
CA HIS A 25 17.01 13.63 24.96
C HIS A 25 16.73 15.07 25.44
N THR A 26 16.58 15.26 26.75
CA THR A 26 16.20 16.53 27.40
C THR A 26 17.19 17.67 27.14
N ASN A 27 18.38 17.35 26.61
CA ASN A 27 19.42 18.30 26.23
C ASN A 27 19.47 18.58 24.72
N VAL A 28 18.42 18.24 23.95
CA VAL A 28 18.33 18.50 22.50
C VAL A 28 17.24 19.52 22.22
N ARG A 29 17.60 20.58 21.50
CA ARG A 29 16.61 21.51 20.91
C ARG A 29 16.13 20.89 19.60
N VAL A 30 14.83 20.81 19.39
CA VAL A 30 14.25 20.38 18.10
C VAL A 30 13.50 21.56 17.48
N SER A 31 13.82 21.88 16.23
CA SER A 31 13.05 22.81 15.41
C SER A 31 12.49 22.06 14.21
N LEU A 32 11.23 22.33 13.87
CA LEU A 32 10.63 21.86 12.63
C LEU A 32 10.32 23.07 11.76
N THR A 33 10.67 23.00 10.49
CA THR A 33 10.30 23.99 9.48
C THR A 33 9.45 23.34 8.40
N GLU A 34 8.41 24.02 7.96
CA GLU A 34 7.47 23.58 6.93
C GLU A 34 7.28 24.74 5.94
N ALA A 35 7.26 24.42 4.64
CA ALA A 35 7.17 25.42 3.59
C ALA A 35 5.74 25.98 3.42
N SER A 36 4.72 25.15 3.68
CA SER A 36 3.32 25.52 3.61
C SER A 36 2.80 26.19 4.89
N SER A 37 1.58 26.73 4.83
CA SER A 37 0.93 27.40 5.95
C SER A 37 0.36 26.45 7.02
N ARG A 38 0.48 25.13 6.85
CA ARG A 38 -0.06 24.12 7.76
C ARG A 38 0.85 22.90 7.86
N LEU A 39 0.73 22.16 8.96
CA LEU A 39 1.35 20.84 9.09
C LEU A 39 0.47 19.75 8.46
N GLY A 40 0.96 18.51 8.41
CA GLY A 40 0.24 17.34 7.90
C GLY A 40 0.76 16.86 6.53
N GLY A 41 1.30 17.78 5.72
CA GLY A 41 1.81 17.46 4.39
C GLY A 41 0.67 16.97 3.48
N ALA A 42 0.75 15.70 3.06
CA ALA A 42 -0.29 15.05 2.26
C ALA A 42 -1.54 14.67 3.06
N ILE A 43 -1.45 14.57 4.40
CA ILE A 43 -2.63 14.29 5.25
C ILE A 43 -3.37 15.60 5.45
N ASP A 44 -4.60 15.65 4.94
CA ASP A 44 -5.46 16.83 5.00
C ASP A 44 -6.93 16.40 4.91
N THR A 45 -7.71 16.82 5.90
CA THR A 45 -9.11 16.43 6.07
C THR A 45 -9.93 17.70 6.16
N ILE A 46 -10.97 17.82 5.34
CA ILE A 46 -11.89 18.96 5.36
C ILE A 46 -13.31 18.52 5.67
N GLU A 47 -14.08 19.41 6.30
CA GLU A 47 -15.51 19.25 6.46
C GLU A 47 -16.24 20.18 5.49
N ARG A 48 -17.11 19.63 4.64
CA ARG A 48 -17.86 20.39 3.64
C ARG A 48 -19.21 19.76 3.38
N ASP A 49 -20.27 20.57 3.41
CA ASP A 49 -21.64 20.14 3.12
C ASP A 49 -22.12 18.94 3.97
N GLY A 50 -21.63 18.83 5.21
CA GLY A 50 -21.93 17.72 6.12
C GLY A 50 -21.11 16.44 5.89
N PHE A 51 -20.09 16.50 5.02
CA PHE A 51 -19.18 15.40 4.73
C PHE A 51 -17.78 15.67 5.28
N LEU A 52 -17.14 14.61 5.77
CA LEU A 52 -15.71 14.59 6.06
C LEU A 52 -14.97 14.03 4.84
N LEU A 53 -14.07 14.83 4.26
CA LEU A 53 -13.37 14.51 3.01
C LEU A 53 -11.87 14.48 3.25
N GLU A 54 -11.25 13.35 2.93
CA GLU A 54 -9.79 13.21 2.91
C GLU A 54 -9.26 13.68 1.55
N LEU A 55 -8.33 14.65 1.55
CA LEU A 55 -7.73 15.20 0.32
C LEU A 55 -6.48 14.45 -0.13
N GLY A 56 -6.03 13.47 0.65
CA GLY A 56 -4.84 12.67 0.39
C GLY A 56 -5.01 11.22 0.85
N PRO A 57 -4.27 10.76 1.86
CA PRO A 57 -4.45 9.42 2.41
C PRO A 57 -5.82 9.24 3.08
N ASP A 58 -6.57 8.24 2.66
CA ASP A 58 -7.88 7.89 3.24
C ASP A 58 -7.77 6.95 4.47
N SER A 59 -6.84 5.99 4.43
CA SER A 59 -6.70 5.00 5.49
C SER A 59 -5.31 4.38 5.55
N PHE A 60 -5.04 3.58 6.58
CA PHE A 60 -3.78 2.86 6.75
C PHE A 60 -4.00 1.41 7.15
N LEU A 61 -3.01 0.55 6.84
CA LEU A 61 -3.04 -0.86 7.20
C LEU A 61 -2.58 -1.05 8.65
N THR A 62 -3.49 -1.54 9.50
CA THR A 62 -3.18 -1.89 10.90
C THR A 62 -2.25 -3.10 11.05
N THR A 63 -1.99 -3.84 9.97
CA THR A 63 -0.99 -4.92 9.94
C THR A 63 0.45 -4.39 10.00
N LYS A 64 0.67 -3.10 9.72
CA LYS A 64 1.97 -2.43 9.94
C LYS A 64 1.96 -1.79 11.33
N PRO A 65 2.79 -2.25 12.28
CA PRO A 65 2.70 -1.83 13.68
C PRO A 65 3.05 -0.35 13.90
N ALA A 66 3.94 0.22 13.09
CA ALA A 66 4.52 1.54 13.32
C ALA A 66 3.49 2.66 13.54
N LEU A 67 2.41 2.70 12.74
CA LEU A 67 1.43 3.77 12.81
C LEU A 67 0.42 3.55 13.94
N ILE A 68 -0.04 2.31 14.17
CA ILE A 68 -0.91 2.01 15.31
C ILE A 68 -0.18 2.22 16.64
N ASP A 69 1.12 1.90 16.70
CA ASP A 69 1.95 2.18 17.86
C ASP A 69 2.14 3.69 18.06
N LEU A 70 2.21 4.48 16.99
CA LEU A 70 2.20 5.94 17.12
C LEU A 70 0.88 6.43 17.71
N CYS A 71 -0.26 5.94 17.21
CA CYS A 71 -1.59 6.27 17.76
C CYS A 71 -1.67 5.96 19.26
N ARG A 72 -1.13 4.82 19.71
CA ARG A 72 -1.02 4.47 21.14
C ARG A 72 -0.19 5.48 21.91
N ARG A 73 1.00 5.79 21.43
CA ARG A 73 1.95 6.69 22.12
C ARG A 73 1.41 8.11 22.27
N ILE A 74 0.61 8.59 21.31
CA ILE A 74 -0.01 9.92 21.38
C ILE A 74 -1.44 9.91 21.95
N GLY A 75 -1.93 8.76 22.42
CA GLY A 75 -3.21 8.64 23.12
C GLY A 75 -4.46 8.79 22.24
N ILE A 76 -4.41 8.34 20.98
CA ILE A 76 -5.55 8.41 20.03
C ILE A 76 -5.96 7.04 19.48
N GLU A 77 -5.50 5.93 20.08
CA GLU A 77 -5.85 4.57 19.61
C GLU A 77 -7.38 4.34 19.62
N ASP A 78 -8.08 4.90 20.61
CA ASP A 78 -9.53 4.83 20.77
C ASP A 78 -10.31 5.53 19.65
N ARG A 79 -9.65 6.42 18.89
CA ARG A 79 -10.23 7.12 17.73
C ARG A 79 -10.04 6.35 16.42
N VAL A 80 -9.26 5.27 16.41
CA VAL A 80 -9.02 4.47 15.20
C VAL A 80 -10.27 3.65 14.87
N THR A 81 -10.90 3.97 13.74
CA THR A 81 -12.13 3.29 13.30
C THR A 81 -11.81 2.20 12.28
N PRO A 82 -12.21 0.93 12.51
CA PRO A 82 -11.99 -0.13 11.55
C PRO A 82 -12.93 0.00 10.34
N THR A 83 -12.50 -0.53 9.20
CA THR A 83 -13.38 -0.60 8.02
C THR A 83 -14.51 -1.59 8.23
N HIS A 84 -15.67 -1.31 7.64
CA HIS A 84 -16.86 -2.13 7.80
C HIS A 84 -16.72 -3.48 7.06
N THR A 85 -16.63 -4.58 7.80
CA THR A 85 -16.32 -5.91 7.25
C THR A 85 -17.42 -6.47 6.33
N ARG A 86 -18.69 -6.13 6.58
CA ARG A 86 -19.85 -6.59 5.80
C ARG A 86 -19.76 -6.30 4.30
N PHE A 87 -19.09 -5.20 3.91
CA PHE A 87 -19.02 -4.75 2.52
C PHE A 87 -17.61 -4.84 1.95
N ARG A 88 -16.72 -5.61 2.58
CA ARG A 88 -15.33 -5.72 2.18
C ARG A 88 -15.22 -6.47 0.85
N ARG A 89 -15.23 -5.73 -0.25
CA ARG A 89 -15.05 -6.27 -1.60
C ARG A 89 -14.32 -5.28 -2.50
N SER A 90 -13.32 -5.77 -3.21
CA SER A 90 -12.63 -5.01 -4.25
C SER A 90 -13.10 -5.48 -5.62
N TYR A 91 -13.14 -4.56 -6.57
CA TYR A 91 -13.53 -4.84 -7.95
C TYR A 91 -12.46 -4.31 -8.91
N VAL A 92 -12.36 -4.92 -10.08
CA VAL A 92 -11.67 -4.35 -11.23
C VAL A 92 -12.66 -4.21 -12.37
N VAL A 93 -12.58 -3.11 -13.11
CA VAL A 93 -13.31 -2.94 -14.35
C VAL A 93 -12.55 -3.66 -15.47
N PHE A 94 -13.20 -4.61 -16.11
CA PHE A 94 -12.67 -5.27 -17.31
C PHE A 94 -13.80 -5.41 -18.33
N ARG A 95 -13.57 -4.96 -19.56
CA ARG A 95 -14.59 -4.94 -20.63
C ARG A 95 -15.91 -4.30 -20.16
N GLU A 96 -15.80 -3.10 -19.60
CA GLU A 96 -16.94 -2.29 -19.13
C GLU A 96 -17.80 -2.93 -18.02
N LYS A 97 -17.31 -4.00 -17.39
CA LYS A 97 -18.02 -4.70 -16.31
C LYS A 97 -17.17 -4.74 -15.05
N LEU A 98 -17.85 -4.59 -13.90
CA LEU A 98 -17.23 -4.78 -12.60
C LEU A 98 -17.08 -6.26 -12.30
N HIS A 99 -15.83 -6.69 -12.12
CA HIS A 99 -15.49 -8.04 -11.72
C HIS A 99 -14.98 -8.04 -10.28
N PRO A 100 -15.57 -8.85 -9.37
CA PRO A 100 -15.05 -8.97 -8.03
C PRO A 100 -13.65 -9.61 -8.06
N LEU A 101 -12.70 -8.99 -7.36
CA LEU A 101 -11.38 -9.59 -7.18
C LEU A 101 -11.51 -10.82 -6.26
N PRO A 102 -10.91 -11.97 -6.61
CA PRO A 102 -10.85 -13.11 -5.73
C PRO A 102 -10.05 -12.77 -4.46
N ASP A 103 -10.49 -13.29 -3.31
CA ASP A 103 -9.73 -13.20 -2.07
C ASP A 103 -8.32 -13.79 -2.27
N GLY A 104 -7.29 -13.08 -1.77
CA GLY A 104 -5.88 -13.47 -1.89
C GLY A 104 -5.07 -12.67 -2.92
N PHE A 105 -5.71 -12.00 -3.89
CA PHE A 105 -4.98 -11.20 -4.88
C PHE A 105 -4.29 -9.96 -4.30
N LEU A 106 -4.85 -9.39 -3.23
CA LEU A 106 -4.29 -8.20 -2.56
C LEU A 106 -2.89 -8.46 -1.95
N MET A 107 -2.49 -9.73 -1.81
CA MET A 107 -1.17 -10.13 -1.31
C MET A 107 -0.35 -10.91 -2.35
N MET A 108 -0.77 -10.98 -3.62
CA MET A 108 -0.13 -11.78 -4.69
C MET A 108 0.18 -13.23 -4.28
N ALA A 109 -0.54 -13.75 -3.28
CA ALA A 109 -0.45 -15.12 -2.82
C ALA A 109 -1.87 -15.67 -2.90
N PRO A 110 -2.18 -16.56 -3.85
CA PRO A 110 -3.49 -17.17 -3.96
C PRO A 110 -3.70 -18.10 -2.76
N THR A 111 -4.07 -17.54 -1.61
CA THR A 111 -4.34 -18.28 -0.37
C THR A 111 -5.59 -19.15 -0.51
N ARG A 112 -6.41 -18.95 -1.56
CA ARG A 112 -7.59 -19.77 -1.88
C ARG A 112 -7.71 -20.01 -3.38
N PHE A 113 -7.40 -21.23 -3.82
CA PHE A 113 -7.45 -21.67 -5.22
C PHE A 113 -8.87 -21.68 -5.83
N MET A 114 -9.90 -21.94 -5.01
CA MET A 114 -11.26 -22.22 -5.51
C MET A 114 -12.04 -20.98 -6.00
N PRO A 115 -12.02 -19.82 -5.28
CA PRO A 115 -12.59 -18.58 -5.79
C PRO A 115 -11.91 -18.08 -7.06
N PHE A 116 -10.60 -18.33 -7.18
CA PHE A 116 -9.80 -17.97 -8.35
C PHE A 116 -10.20 -18.78 -9.59
N ALA A 117 -10.37 -20.10 -9.46
CA ALA A 117 -10.78 -20.97 -10.56
C ALA A 117 -12.18 -20.61 -11.13
N ARG A 118 -13.08 -20.08 -10.30
CA ARG A 118 -14.43 -19.66 -10.71
C ARG A 118 -14.51 -18.23 -11.25
N SER A 119 -13.43 -17.46 -11.19
CA SER A 119 -13.46 -16.07 -11.66
C SER A 119 -13.63 -16.01 -13.18
N PRO A 120 -14.57 -15.18 -13.69
CA PRO A 120 -14.71 -14.92 -15.12
C PRO A 120 -13.63 -13.95 -15.65
N LEU A 121 -12.79 -13.40 -14.77
CA LEU A 121 -11.76 -12.42 -15.13
C LEU A 121 -10.62 -13.02 -15.95
N PHE A 122 -10.42 -14.34 -15.87
CA PHE A 122 -9.30 -15.05 -16.49
C PHE A 122 -9.77 -16.15 -17.44
N THR A 123 -9.05 -16.30 -18.53
CA THR A 123 -9.28 -17.42 -19.47
C THR A 123 -8.77 -18.72 -18.84
N TRP A 124 -9.18 -19.87 -19.40
CA TRP A 124 -8.66 -21.17 -18.95
C TRP A 124 -7.14 -21.28 -19.13
N THR A 125 -6.60 -20.73 -20.23
CA THR A 125 -5.16 -20.67 -20.48
C THR A 125 -4.46 -19.73 -19.49
N GLY A 126 -5.05 -18.58 -19.18
CA GLY A 126 -4.56 -17.67 -18.14
C GLY A 126 -4.52 -18.33 -16.76
N LYS A 127 -5.59 -19.03 -16.37
CA LYS A 127 -5.65 -19.78 -15.11
C LYS A 127 -4.58 -20.86 -15.03
N PHE A 128 -4.40 -21.64 -16.10
CA PHE A 128 -3.33 -22.64 -16.16
C PHE A 128 -1.95 -21.99 -16.05
N ARG A 129 -1.72 -20.89 -16.78
CA ARG A 129 -0.46 -20.14 -16.74
C ARG A 129 -0.14 -19.62 -15.34
N MET A 130 -1.14 -19.17 -14.59
CA MET A 130 -0.99 -18.77 -13.19
C MET A 130 -0.76 -19.96 -12.26
N ALA A 131 -1.38 -21.12 -12.52
CA ALA A 131 -1.15 -22.33 -11.73
C ALA A 131 0.29 -22.87 -11.87
N MET A 132 0.93 -22.67 -13.03
CA MET A 132 2.34 -23.04 -13.25
C MET A 132 3.30 -22.32 -12.30
N ASP A 133 2.90 -21.20 -11.70
CA ASP A 133 3.68 -20.50 -10.67
C ASP A 133 4.16 -21.44 -9.55
N LEU A 134 3.35 -22.43 -9.16
CA LEU A 134 3.67 -23.40 -8.11
C LEU A 134 4.89 -24.29 -8.42
N VAL A 135 5.22 -24.48 -9.69
CA VAL A 135 6.30 -25.36 -10.14
C VAL A 135 7.44 -24.60 -10.82
N LEU A 136 7.23 -23.34 -11.20
CA LEU A 136 8.25 -22.52 -11.83
C LEU A 136 9.39 -22.25 -10.84
N PRO A 137 10.66 -22.44 -11.26
CA PRO A 137 11.80 -22.23 -10.39
C PRO A 137 11.85 -20.78 -9.88
N ARG A 138 12.35 -20.63 -8.66
CA ARG A 138 12.74 -19.31 -8.14
C ARG A 138 13.94 -18.80 -8.93
N GLY A 139 14.01 -17.49 -9.13
CA GLY A 139 15.05 -16.84 -9.93
C GLY A 139 14.53 -15.56 -10.58
N GLY A 140 15.42 -14.82 -11.23
CA GLY A 140 15.16 -13.52 -11.84
C GLY A 140 16.45 -12.70 -11.93
N ALA A 141 16.34 -11.44 -12.36
CA ALA A 141 17.41 -10.47 -12.20
C ALA A 141 17.45 -9.93 -10.75
N ASP A 142 18.57 -9.33 -10.33
CA ASP A 142 18.73 -8.78 -8.97
C ASP A 142 17.64 -7.75 -8.59
N ASP A 143 17.25 -6.90 -9.54
CA ASP A 143 16.07 -6.04 -9.42
C ASP A 143 15.39 -5.92 -10.79
N GLU A 144 14.40 -6.75 -11.04
CA GLU A 144 13.53 -6.63 -12.22
C GLU A 144 12.32 -5.72 -11.94
N SER A 145 11.65 -5.29 -13.01
CA SER A 145 10.40 -4.54 -12.82
C SER A 145 9.27 -5.43 -12.32
N LEU A 146 8.35 -4.84 -11.55
CA LEU A 146 7.15 -5.53 -11.07
C LEU A 146 6.34 -6.14 -12.23
N GLY A 147 6.24 -5.43 -13.35
CA GLY A 147 5.60 -5.93 -14.56
C GLY A 147 6.28 -7.17 -15.14
N ALA A 148 7.62 -7.14 -15.26
CA ALA A 148 8.40 -8.29 -15.76
C ALA A 148 8.23 -9.52 -14.86
N PHE A 149 8.33 -9.32 -13.55
CA PHE A 149 8.10 -10.36 -12.55
C PHE A 149 6.73 -11.02 -12.71
N VAL A 150 5.66 -10.21 -12.77
CA VAL A 150 4.29 -10.72 -12.87
C VAL A 150 4.07 -11.48 -14.18
N VAL A 151 4.55 -10.98 -15.31
CA VAL A 151 4.43 -11.68 -16.60
C VAL A 151 5.18 -13.02 -16.58
N ARG A 152 6.36 -13.06 -15.96
CA ARG A 152 7.18 -14.26 -15.83
C ARG A 152 6.58 -15.28 -14.87
N ARG A 153 5.92 -14.85 -13.81
CA ARG A 153 5.35 -15.71 -12.77
C ARG A 153 3.91 -16.12 -13.08
N MET A 154 3.05 -15.14 -13.31
CA MET A 154 1.59 -15.29 -13.43
C MET A 154 1.06 -15.07 -14.85
N GLY A 155 1.86 -14.51 -15.75
CA GLY A 155 1.46 -14.25 -17.14
C GLY A 155 0.81 -12.89 -17.36
N ARG A 156 0.63 -12.55 -18.63
CA ARG A 156 0.15 -11.23 -19.07
C ARG A 156 -1.27 -10.90 -18.61
N GLU A 157 -2.17 -11.88 -18.57
CA GLU A 157 -3.55 -11.65 -18.10
C GLU A 157 -3.60 -11.18 -16.64
N ALA A 158 -2.72 -11.72 -15.78
CA ALA A 158 -2.64 -11.32 -14.37
C ALA A 158 -2.17 -9.87 -14.26
N LEU A 159 -1.15 -9.49 -15.04
CA LEU A 159 -0.63 -8.13 -15.10
C LEU A 159 -1.72 -7.15 -15.53
N GLU A 160 -2.29 -7.33 -16.72
CA GLU A 160 -3.20 -6.36 -17.34
C GLU A 160 -4.54 -6.24 -16.58
N ARG A 161 -5.07 -7.36 -16.08
CA ARG A 161 -6.43 -7.39 -15.53
C ARG A 161 -6.49 -7.22 -14.02
N VAL A 162 -5.37 -7.34 -13.30
CA VAL A 162 -5.37 -7.19 -11.84
C VAL A 162 -4.19 -6.38 -11.34
N VAL A 163 -2.96 -6.77 -11.65
CA VAL A 163 -1.80 -6.15 -11.03
C VAL A 163 -1.66 -4.69 -11.44
N GLN A 164 -1.78 -4.37 -12.73
CA GLN A 164 -1.67 -3.00 -13.23
C GLN A 164 -2.74 -2.07 -12.64
N PRO A 165 -4.05 -2.41 -12.62
CA PRO A 165 -5.06 -1.61 -11.92
C PRO A 165 -4.77 -1.39 -10.43
N LEU A 166 -4.33 -2.43 -9.72
CA LEU A 166 -4.02 -2.32 -8.29
C LEU A 166 -2.79 -1.44 -8.03
N VAL A 167 -1.72 -1.64 -8.81
CA VAL A 167 -0.48 -0.86 -8.74
C VAL A 167 -0.74 0.59 -9.11
N GLY A 168 -1.58 0.84 -10.12
CA GLY A 168 -2.05 2.18 -10.46
C GLY A 168 -2.76 2.85 -9.28
N GLY A 169 -3.57 2.12 -8.51
CA GLY A 169 -4.23 2.67 -7.33
C GLY A 169 -3.32 2.92 -6.12
N ILE A 170 -2.19 2.22 -6.00
CA ILE A 170 -1.27 2.34 -4.85
C ILE A 170 -0.11 3.30 -5.14
N TYR A 171 0.51 3.15 -6.31
CA TYR A 171 1.73 3.86 -6.69
C TYR A 171 1.48 4.94 -7.75
N THR A 172 0.31 4.96 -8.40
CA THR A 172 0.04 5.85 -9.55
C THR A 172 1.16 5.75 -10.61
N GLY A 173 1.66 4.54 -10.84
CA GLY A 173 2.86 4.29 -11.66
C GLY A 173 2.71 3.10 -12.59
N ASP A 174 3.56 3.06 -13.62
CA ASP A 174 3.67 1.94 -14.55
C ASP A 174 4.38 0.75 -13.88
N PRO A 175 3.76 -0.45 -13.79
CA PRO A 175 4.43 -1.65 -13.29
C PRO A 175 5.77 -1.97 -13.94
N HIS A 176 5.99 -1.57 -15.20
CA HIS A 176 7.25 -1.78 -15.90
C HIS A 176 8.37 -0.83 -15.46
N ALA A 177 8.03 0.29 -14.81
CA ALA A 177 8.98 1.25 -14.25
C ALA A 177 9.19 1.07 -12.73
N LEU A 178 8.39 0.25 -12.06
CA LEU A 178 8.50 0.00 -10.63
C LEU A 178 9.48 -1.15 -10.34
N SER A 179 10.47 -0.88 -9.49
CA SER A 179 11.37 -1.89 -8.93
C SER A 179 10.60 -2.90 -8.09
N LEU A 180 10.81 -4.20 -8.38
CA LEU A 180 10.22 -5.27 -7.58
C LEU A 180 10.77 -5.24 -6.16
N ARG A 181 12.09 -5.03 -6.01
CA ARG A 181 12.76 -5.02 -4.70
C ARG A 181 12.26 -3.88 -3.82
N ALA A 182 12.03 -2.70 -4.39
CA ALA A 182 11.57 -1.54 -3.64
C ALA A 182 10.08 -1.62 -3.26
N THR A 183 9.25 -2.20 -4.13
CA THR A 183 7.79 -2.21 -3.93
C THR A 183 7.29 -3.46 -3.21
N MET A 184 7.88 -4.62 -3.48
CA MET A 184 7.44 -5.92 -2.98
C MET A 184 8.61 -6.81 -2.52
N PRO A 185 9.40 -6.39 -1.51
CA PRO A 185 10.62 -7.10 -1.09
C PRO A 185 10.38 -8.56 -0.68
N ARG A 186 9.21 -8.89 -0.15
CA ARG A 186 8.77 -10.25 0.23
C ARG A 186 8.76 -11.29 -0.91
N PHE A 187 8.88 -10.88 -2.18
CA PHE A 187 8.99 -11.79 -3.33
C PHE A 187 10.42 -11.98 -3.82
N VAL A 188 11.36 -11.20 -3.27
CA VAL A 188 12.79 -11.29 -3.54
C VAL A 188 13.52 -12.04 -2.42
N GLU A 189 13.06 -11.85 -1.17
CA GLU A 189 13.49 -12.59 0.04
C GLU A 189 13.00 -14.05 0.06
#